data_AF-D5U2U4-F1
#
_entry.id   AF-D5U2U4-F1
#
_cell.length_a   1.000
_cell.length_b   1.000
_cell.length_c   1.000
_cell.angle_alpha   90.00
_cell.angle_beta   90.00
_cell.angle_gamma   90.00
#
_symmetry.space_group_name_H-M   'P 1'
#
loop_
_entity.id
_entity.type
_entity.pdbx_description
1 polymer ?
#
loop_
_entity_poly.entity_id
_entity_poly.type
_entity_poly.pdbx_seq_one_letter_code
_entity_poly.pdbx_strand_id
1 'polypeptide(L)'
;MKSLVDKYEETLSQAKIAAGYIGVDDNRVMVFLKGLDKLLEESVFLTLNPDKFSKKYLTSDLGRFVRAYYSYLKIIGIPYLIELLEELLKKLENSTCKDCVDKTRSLITSFNQLLGTLRSREELP
;
A
#
# COMPACT_ATOMS: atom_id res chain seq x y z
N MET A 1 -8.48 -13.47 -4.25
CA MET A 1 -7.00 -13.48 -4.37
C MET A 1 -6.50 -12.82 -5.66
N LYS A 2 -7.06 -13.13 -6.86
CA LYS A 2 -7.02 -12.20 -8.02
C LYS A 2 -7.37 -10.76 -7.57
N SER A 3 -8.40 -10.69 -6.73
CA SER A 3 -8.86 -9.51 -6.00
C SER A 3 -7.84 -8.70 -5.17
N LEU A 4 -6.64 -9.18 -4.85
CA LEU A 4 -5.67 -8.41 -4.03
C LEU A 4 -4.69 -7.60 -4.90
N VAL A 5 -4.22 -8.18 -6.00
CA VAL A 5 -3.49 -7.42 -7.04
C VAL A 5 -4.44 -6.46 -7.71
N ASP A 6 -5.66 -6.91 -8.05
CA ASP A 6 -6.69 -6.05 -8.63
C ASP A 6 -7.04 -4.88 -7.67
N LYS A 7 -7.18 -5.13 -6.35
CA LYS A 7 -7.35 -4.08 -5.35
C LYS A 7 -6.16 -3.12 -5.31
N TYR A 8 -4.94 -3.61 -5.48
CA TYR A 8 -3.75 -2.78 -5.47
C TYR A 8 -3.69 -1.91 -6.73
N GLU A 9 -3.97 -2.46 -7.91
CA GLU A 9 -4.07 -1.71 -9.17
C GLU A 9 -5.22 -0.70 -9.16
N GLU A 10 -6.36 -1.06 -8.57
CA GLU A 10 -7.49 -0.17 -8.35
C GLU A 10 -7.10 0.97 -7.40
N THR A 11 -6.39 0.66 -6.32
CA THR A 11 -5.86 1.66 -5.38
C THR A 11 -4.85 2.59 -6.06
N LEU A 12 -3.96 2.06 -6.91
CA LEU A 12 -3.03 2.87 -7.69
C LEU A 12 -3.77 3.78 -8.69
N SER A 13 -4.85 3.29 -9.28
CA SER A 13 -5.71 4.09 -10.15
C SER A 13 -6.43 5.19 -9.37
N GLN A 14 -6.95 4.88 -8.17
CA GLN A 14 -7.55 5.87 -7.27
C GLN A 14 -6.52 6.89 -6.75
N ALA A 15 -5.27 6.49 -6.52
CA ALA A 15 -4.19 7.39 -6.13
C ALA A 15 -3.88 8.41 -7.23
N LYS A 16 -3.83 7.96 -8.50
CA LYS A 16 -3.69 8.86 -9.66
C LYS A 16 -4.86 9.83 -9.78
N ILE A 17 -6.07 9.36 -9.54
CA ILE A 17 -7.29 10.19 -9.55
C ILE A 17 -7.25 11.23 -8.42
N ALA A 18 -6.94 10.80 -7.18
CA ALA A 18 -6.80 11.69 -6.03
C ALA A 18 -5.71 12.73 -6.27
N ALA A 19 -4.60 12.34 -6.90
CA ALA A 19 -3.51 13.25 -7.29
C ALA A 19 -3.92 14.32 -8.32
N GLY A 20 -5.00 14.10 -9.06
CA GLY A 20 -5.62 15.06 -9.98
C GLY A 20 -6.65 16.00 -9.32
N TYR A 21 -7.13 15.70 -8.12
CA TYR A 21 -8.16 16.48 -7.40
C TYR A 21 -7.61 17.39 -6.29
N ILE A 22 -6.29 17.48 -6.14
CA ILE A 22 -5.66 18.20 -5.04
C ILE A 22 -5.96 19.70 -5.13
N GLY A 23 -6.49 20.26 -4.04
CA GLY A 23 -6.93 21.65 -3.95
C GLY A 23 -8.36 21.91 -4.47
N VAL A 24 -9.06 20.88 -4.97
CA VAL A 24 -10.42 21.00 -5.53
C VAL A 24 -11.47 20.25 -4.69
N ASP A 25 -11.12 19.10 -4.08
CA ASP A 25 -12.05 18.31 -3.26
C ASP A 25 -11.33 17.51 -2.15
N ASP A 26 -11.19 18.15 -0.99
CA ASP A 26 -10.53 17.58 0.20
C ASP A 26 -11.23 16.32 0.74
N ASN A 27 -12.55 16.20 0.54
CA ASN A 27 -13.32 15.03 0.97
C ASN A 27 -12.94 13.79 0.14
N ARG A 28 -12.77 13.95 -1.18
CA ARG A 28 -12.30 12.84 -2.04
C ARG A 28 -10.90 12.38 -1.67
N VAL A 29 -10.00 13.33 -1.38
CA VAL A 29 -8.65 13.00 -0.89
C VAL A 29 -8.75 12.21 0.41
N MET A 30 -9.58 12.63 1.36
CA MET A 30 -9.75 11.88 2.62
C MET A 30 -10.38 10.49 2.46
N VAL A 31 -11.33 10.31 1.54
CA VAL A 31 -11.88 8.98 1.24
C VAL A 31 -10.80 8.06 0.68
N PHE A 32 -9.98 8.56 -0.25
CA PHE A 32 -8.84 7.82 -0.78
C PHE A 32 -7.85 7.43 0.33
N LEU A 33 -7.46 8.37 1.19
CA LEU A 33 -6.52 8.10 2.28
C LEU A 33 -7.06 7.06 3.28
N LYS A 34 -8.37 7.05 3.55
CA LYS A 34 -9.00 5.99 4.37
C LYS A 34 -8.98 4.62 3.67
N GLY A 35 -9.11 4.60 2.34
CA GLY A 35 -8.94 3.38 1.56
C GLY A 35 -7.53 2.78 1.71
N LEU A 36 -6.51 3.64 1.78
CA LEU A 36 -5.12 3.22 1.98
C LEU A 36 -4.85 2.61 3.35
N ASP A 37 -5.47 3.10 4.42
CA ASP A 37 -5.33 2.48 5.76
C ASP A 37 -5.74 1.02 5.72
N LYS A 38 -6.87 0.72 5.07
CA LYS A 38 -7.38 -0.65 4.96
C LYS A 38 -6.43 -1.54 4.15
N LEU A 39 -5.85 -1.01 3.08
CA LEU A 39 -4.87 -1.75 2.28
C LEU A 39 -3.59 -2.01 3.08
N LEU A 40 -3.14 -1.03 3.87
CA LEU A 40 -2.00 -1.15 4.77
C LEU A 40 -2.25 -2.23 5.83
N GLU A 41 -3.42 -2.22 6.49
CA GLU A 41 -3.81 -3.24 7.48
C GLU A 41 -3.81 -4.64 6.87
N GLU A 42 -4.43 -4.81 5.69
CA GLU A 42 -4.43 -6.09 4.96
C GLU A 42 -2.98 -6.52 4.64
N SER A 43 -2.13 -5.61 4.20
CA SER A 43 -0.74 -5.88 3.83
C SER A 43 0.15 -6.23 5.04
N VAL A 44 -0.03 -5.53 6.16
CA VAL A 44 0.66 -5.80 7.43
C VAL A 44 0.24 -7.16 7.99
N PHE A 45 -1.06 -7.45 8.00
CA PHE A 45 -1.58 -8.75 8.47
C PHE A 45 -0.95 -9.90 7.71
N LEU A 46 -0.93 -9.81 6.37
CA LEU A 46 -0.31 -10.80 5.51
C LEU A 46 1.19 -10.94 5.86
N THR A 47 1.91 -9.82 5.90
CA THR A 47 3.36 -9.76 6.18
C THR A 47 3.75 -10.39 7.52
N LEU A 48 2.97 -10.13 8.58
CA LEU A 48 3.29 -10.61 9.92
C LEU A 48 2.85 -12.06 10.19
N ASN A 49 1.97 -12.63 9.35
CA ASN A 49 1.44 -13.98 9.55
C ASN A 49 1.73 -14.92 8.37
N PRO A 50 3.01 -15.10 7.96
CA PRO A 50 3.36 -15.96 6.84
C PRO A 50 2.98 -17.42 7.09
N ASP A 51 3.06 -17.86 8.36
CA ASP A 51 2.82 -19.25 8.78
C ASP A 51 1.35 -19.64 8.68
N LYS A 52 0.43 -18.67 8.68
CA LYS A 52 -0.99 -18.90 8.37
C LYS A 52 -1.21 -19.30 6.92
N PHE A 53 -0.22 -19.11 6.05
CA PHE A 53 -0.18 -19.64 4.69
C PHE A 53 0.64 -20.95 4.57
N SER A 54 1.34 -21.33 5.64
CA SER A 54 2.02 -22.60 5.99
C SER A 54 2.89 -23.33 4.94
N LYS A 55 3.94 -24.00 5.44
CA LYS A 55 4.84 -24.95 4.73
C LYS A 55 4.15 -25.96 3.81
N LYS A 56 2.88 -26.29 4.04
CA LYS A 56 2.11 -27.24 3.23
C LYS A 56 1.69 -26.68 1.86
N TYR A 57 1.57 -25.36 1.72
CA TYR A 57 1.11 -24.72 0.49
C TYR A 57 2.24 -24.08 -0.33
N LEU A 58 3.44 -23.94 0.25
CA LEU A 58 4.58 -23.30 -0.41
C LEU A 58 5.03 -24.00 -1.70
N THR A 59 4.88 -25.33 -1.77
CA THR A 59 5.16 -26.11 -3.00
C THR A 59 3.98 -26.18 -3.98
N SER A 60 2.78 -25.82 -3.55
CA SER A 60 1.58 -25.74 -4.39
C SER A 60 1.53 -24.44 -5.18
N ASP A 61 0.70 -24.37 -6.23
CA ASP A 61 0.48 -23.14 -6.99
C ASP A 61 0.13 -21.95 -6.09
N LEU A 62 -0.62 -22.17 -5.01
CA LEU A 62 -0.96 -21.16 -4.01
C LEU A 62 0.28 -20.53 -3.35
N GLY A 63 1.30 -21.33 -3.04
CA GLY A 63 2.55 -20.86 -2.45
C GLY A 63 3.38 -20.03 -3.41
N ARG A 64 3.40 -20.40 -4.69
CA ARG A 64 4.02 -19.59 -5.74
C ARG A 64 3.30 -18.25 -5.89
N PHE A 65 1.97 -18.23 -5.82
CA PHE A 65 1.18 -17.00 -5.87
C PHE A 65 1.44 -16.07 -4.69
N VAL A 66 1.46 -16.60 -3.46
CA VAL A 66 1.76 -15.79 -2.26
C VAL A 66 3.16 -15.18 -2.38
N ARG A 67 4.16 -15.97 -2.81
CA ARG A 67 5.51 -15.44 -3.06
C ARG A 67 5.53 -14.36 -4.14
N ALA A 68 4.87 -14.58 -5.27
CA ALA A 68 4.78 -13.59 -6.33
C ALA A 68 4.11 -12.28 -5.86
N TYR A 69 3.03 -12.39 -5.07
CA TYR A 69 2.36 -11.23 -4.49
C TYR A 69 3.26 -10.47 -3.51
N TYR A 70 3.98 -11.17 -2.63
CA TYR A 70 4.95 -10.56 -1.74
C TYR A 70 6.10 -9.87 -2.49
N SER A 71 6.65 -10.52 -3.51
CA SER A 71 7.68 -9.94 -4.37
C SER A 71 7.14 -8.70 -5.08
N TYR A 72 5.90 -8.73 -5.58
CA TYR A 72 5.25 -7.57 -6.17
C TYR A 72 5.12 -6.42 -5.16
N LEU A 73 4.61 -6.66 -3.95
CA LEU A 73 4.50 -5.62 -2.92
C LEU A 73 5.86 -5.03 -2.54
N LYS A 74 6.87 -5.88 -2.37
CA LYS A 74 8.24 -5.51 -1.97
C LYS A 74 8.97 -4.71 -3.04
N ILE A 75 8.82 -5.08 -4.32
CA ILE A 75 9.61 -4.54 -5.43
C ILE A 75 8.89 -3.38 -6.11
N ILE A 76 7.57 -3.47 -6.28
CA ILE A 76 6.80 -2.56 -7.13
C ILE A 76 5.70 -1.85 -6.33
N GLY A 77 4.80 -2.60 -5.71
CA GLY A 77 3.55 -2.07 -5.16
C GLY A 77 3.75 -1.01 -4.08
N ILE A 78 4.46 -1.34 -3.00
CA ILE A 78 4.66 -0.41 -1.89
C ILE A 78 5.59 0.75 -2.28
N PRO A 79 6.74 0.52 -2.95
CA PRO A 79 7.59 1.62 -3.43
C PRO A 79 6.83 2.64 -4.29
N TYR A 80 6.06 2.17 -5.28
CA TYR A 80 5.30 3.05 -6.16
C TYR A 80 4.18 3.79 -5.42
N LEU A 81 3.55 3.15 -4.43
CA LEU A 81 2.54 3.81 -3.61
C LEU A 81 3.14 4.93 -2.74
N ILE A 82 4.34 4.72 -2.20
CA ILE A 82 5.09 5.75 -1.45
C ILE A 82 5.38 6.95 -2.36
N GLU A 83 5.88 6.73 -3.58
CA GLU A 83 6.14 7.80 -4.54
C GLU A 83 4.87 8.63 -4.82
N LEU A 84 3.74 7.97 -5.06
CA LEU A 84 2.46 8.65 -5.28
C LEU A 84 1.99 9.44 -4.05
N LEU A 85 2.23 8.93 -2.85
CA LEU A 85 1.91 9.62 -1.60
C LEU A 85 2.83 10.84 -1.37
N GLU A 86 4.11 10.76 -1.73
CA GLU A 86 5.04 11.89 -1.65
C GLU A 86 4.66 12.99 -2.65
N GLU A 87 4.25 12.63 -3.87
CA GLU A 87 3.70 13.58 -4.83
C GLU A 87 2.41 14.23 -4.34
N LEU A 88 1.50 13.43 -3.76
CA LEU A 88 0.28 13.92 -3.12
C LEU A 88 0.60 14.89 -1.98
N LEU A 89 1.58 14.56 -1.12
CA LEU A 89 1.99 15.39 0.00
C LEU A 89 2.48 16.77 -0.47
N LYS A 90 3.39 16.82 -1.45
CA LYS A 90 3.92 18.08 -2.01
C LYS A 90 2.81 19.01 -2.50
N LYS A 91 1.77 18.44 -3.10
CA LYS A 91 0.62 19.19 -3.59
C LYS A 91 -0.33 19.59 -2.45
N LEU A 92 -0.47 18.77 -1.40
CA LEU A 92 -1.29 19.06 -0.22
C LEU A 92 -0.67 20.12 0.70
N GLU A 93 0.65 20.34 0.66
CA GLU A 93 1.33 21.37 1.45
C GLU A 93 0.78 22.79 1.22
N ASN A 94 0.17 23.03 0.05
CA ASN A 94 -0.50 24.28 -0.29
C ASN A 94 -2.02 24.25 -0.07
N SER A 95 -2.58 23.13 0.42
CA SER A 95 -4.02 22.96 0.65
C SER A 95 -4.45 23.37 2.06
N THR A 96 -5.75 23.62 2.24
CA THR A 96 -6.34 23.90 3.56
C THR A 96 -6.60 22.65 4.40
N CYS A 97 -6.51 21.45 3.81
CA CYS A 97 -6.79 20.19 4.49
C CYS A 97 -5.59 19.70 5.32
N LYS A 98 -5.44 20.23 6.54
CA LYS A 98 -4.39 19.78 7.47
C LYS A 98 -4.48 18.29 7.79
N ASP A 99 -5.69 17.77 8.00
CA ASP A 99 -5.90 16.35 8.25
C ASP A 99 -5.41 15.47 7.08
N CYS A 100 -5.57 15.93 5.84
CA CYS A 100 -5.06 15.24 4.66
C CYS A 100 -3.52 15.19 4.68
N VAL A 101 -2.87 16.30 5.03
CA VAL A 101 -1.40 16.40 5.14
C VAL A 101 -0.88 15.43 6.20
N ASP A 102 -1.43 15.49 7.41
CA ASP A 102 -0.98 14.68 8.54
C ASP A 102 -1.20 13.19 8.28
N LYS A 103 -2.34 12.84 7.70
CA LYS A 103 -2.65 11.46 7.34
C LYS A 103 -1.77 10.93 6.21
N THR A 104 -1.48 11.75 5.19
CA THR A 104 -0.55 11.38 4.12
C THR A 104 0.85 11.10 4.68
N ARG A 105 1.36 11.95 5.58
CA ARG A 105 2.65 11.74 6.26
C ARG A 105 2.67 10.45 7.09
N SER A 106 1.59 10.19 7.82
CA SER A 106 1.44 8.95 8.60
C SER A 106 1.51 7.72 7.69
N LEU A 107 0.75 7.72 6.58
CA LEU A 107 0.72 6.61 5.63
C LEU A 107 2.09 6.37 4.98
N ILE A 108 2.81 7.43 4.56
CA ILE A 108 4.17 7.32 4.03
C ILE A 108 5.08 6.62 5.04
N THR A 109 5.01 7.03 6.32
CA THR A 109 5.83 6.44 7.38
C THR A 109 5.49 4.96 7.57
N SER A 110 4.22 4.61 7.65
CA SER A 110 3.78 3.22 7.85
C SER A 110 4.12 2.32 6.66
N PHE A 111 3.96 2.79 5.42
CA PHE A 111 4.36 2.03 4.24
C PHE A 111 5.87 1.84 4.15
N ASN A 112 6.68 2.85 4.54
CA ASN A 112 8.12 2.70 4.64
C ASN A 112 8.53 1.66 5.70
N GLN A 113 7.87 1.64 6.86
CA GLN A 113 8.10 0.61 7.88
C GLN A 113 7.74 -0.79 7.39
N LEU A 114 6.60 -0.93 6.70
CA LEU A 114 6.20 -2.18 6.08
C LEU A 114 7.21 -2.64 5.02
N LEU A 115 7.66 -1.74 4.15
CA LEU A 115 8.66 -2.02 3.14
C LEU A 115 9.99 -2.46 3.76
N GLY A 116 10.43 -1.80 4.84
CA GLY A 116 11.59 -2.20 5.62
C GLY A 116 11.46 -3.62 6.17
N THR A 117 10.28 -3.96 6.70
CA THR A 117 9.96 -5.32 7.20
C THR A 117 9.97 -6.36 6.09
N LEU A 118 9.45 -6.04 4.91
CA LEU A 118 9.46 -6.92 3.74
C LEU A 118 10.87 -7.12 3.16
N ARG A 119 11.71 -6.08 3.23
CA ARG A 119 13.10 -6.14 2.75
C ARG A 119 14.00 -6.94 3.67
N SER A 120 13.82 -6.85 4.99
CA SER A 120 14.62 -7.61 5.97
C SER A 120 14.27 -9.10 6.02
N ARG A 121 13.10 -9.50 5.51
CA ARG A 121 12.77 -10.91 5.27
C ARG A 121 13.37 -11.33 3.94
N GLU A 122 14.48 -12.09 4.01
CA GLU A 122 15.26 -12.49 2.83
C GLU A 122 14.45 -13.28 1.81
N GLU A 123 13.52 -14.12 2.24
CA GLU A 123 12.51 -14.77 1.41
C GLU A 123 11.44 -15.34 2.36
N LEU A 124 10.17 -15.42 1.93
CA LEU A 124 9.23 -16.30 2.62
C LEU A 124 9.81 -17.72 2.58
N PRO A 125 10.04 -18.40 3.72
CA PRO A 125 10.51 -19.79 3.72
C PRO A 125 9.61 -20.69 2.89
#